data_AF-A0A1M5EUB4-F1
#
_entry.id   AF-A0A1M5EUB4-F1
#
_cell.length_a   1.000
_cell.length_b   1.000
_cell.length_c   1.000
_cell.angle_alpha   90.00
_cell.angle_beta   90.00
_cell.angle_gamma   90.00
#
_symmetry.space_group_name_H-M   'P 1'
#
loop_
_entity.id
_entity.type
_entity.pdbx_description
1 polymer ?
#
loop_
_entity_poly.entity_id
_entity_poly.type
_entity_poly.pdbx_seq_one_letter_code
_entity_poly.pdbx_strand_id
1 'polypeptide(L)'
;MTKVGFFIRFTVTYIVIIAIAGVSASLLGMENASNLNTPILFGISYWVFYSYTNKNQRIIEKQEKWHLILLALLGDVITTILLGTPTMLANHIPLHFLLVGLLISIPLHFLLFLAVNFGVKKMMLKQNPKLSNHEQAS
;
A
#
# COMPACT_ATOMS: atom_id res chain seq x y z
N MET A 1 12.10 -1.78 -12.20
CA MET A 1 10.94 -0.89 -11.98
C MET A 1 11.44 0.42 -11.39
N THR A 2 11.04 1.56 -11.95
CA THR A 2 11.40 2.88 -11.41
C THR A 2 10.52 3.23 -10.19
N LYS A 3 10.91 4.23 -9.38
CA LYS A 3 10.10 4.73 -8.26
C LYS A 3 8.74 5.28 -8.73
N VAL A 4 8.71 5.98 -9.86
CA VAL A 4 7.46 6.46 -10.48
C VAL A 4 6.58 5.30 -10.92
N GLY A 5 7.17 4.28 -11.56
CA GLY A 5 6.43 3.06 -11.93
C GLY A 5 5.90 2.28 -10.73
N PHE A 6 6.65 2.25 -9.62
CA PHE A 6 6.19 1.72 -8.34
C PHE A 6 4.96 2.47 -7.83
N PHE A 7 5.05 3.80 -7.77
CA PHE A 7 3.97 4.66 -7.28
C PHE A 7 2.70 4.49 -8.11
N ILE A 8 2.80 4.61 -9.45
CA ILE A 8 1.65 4.45 -10.35
C ILE A 8 1.04 3.06 -10.19
N ARG A 9 1.86 2.00 -10.18
CA ARG A 9 1.37 0.62 -10.05
C ARG A 9 0.65 0.42 -8.71
N PHE A 10 1.22 0.89 -7.61
CA PHE A 10 0.61 0.79 -6.30
C PHE A 10 -0.74 1.51 -6.27
N THR A 11 -0.75 2.82 -6.59
CA THR A 11 -1.92 3.67 -6.49
C THR A 11 -3.06 3.19 -7.39
N VAL A 12 -2.78 2.90 -8.67
CA VAL A 12 -3.81 2.45 -9.61
C VAL A 12 -4.37 1.08 -9.21
N THR A 13 -3.51 0.13 -8.84
CA THR A 13 -3.98 -1.20 -8.42
C THR A 13 -4.83 -1.09 -7.16
N TYR A 14 -4.39 -0.30 -6.19
CA TYR A 14 -5.12 -0.13 -4.94
C TYR A 14 -6.49 0.51 -5.15
N ILE A 15 -6.58 1.60 -5.93
CA ILE A 15 -7.86 2.23 -6.31
C ILE A 15 -8.79 1.21 -6.98
N VAL A 16 -8.30 0.47 -7.98
CA VAL A 16 -9.13 -0.46 -8.75
C VAL A 16 -9.64 -1.59 -7.86
N ILE A 17 -8.75 -2.23 -7.10
CA ILE A 17 -9.13 -3.37 -6.26
C ILE A 17 -10.07 -2.95 -5.14
N ILE A 18 -9.84 -1.79 -4.50
CA ILE A 18 -10.72 -1.36 -3.41
C ILE A 18 -12.08 -0.87 -3.93
N ALA A 19 -12.13 -0.28 -5.12
CA ALA A 19 -13.40 0.05 -5.78
C ALA A 19 -14.21 -1.22 -6.10
N ILE A 20 -13.55 -2.24 -6.67
CA ILE A 20 -14.18 -3.55 -6.93
C ILE A 20 -14.66 -4.19 -5.62
N ALA A 21 -13.84 -4.17 -4.57
CA ALA A 21 -14.19 -4.70 -3.26
C ALA A 21 -15.40 -3.96 -2.66
N GLY A 22 -15.44 -2.63 -2.74
CA GLY A 22 -16.55 -1.82 -2.24
C GLY A 22 -17.87 -2.13 -2.96
N VAL A 23 -17.85 -2.18 -4.29
CA VAL A 23 -19.03 -2.56 -5.09
C VAL A 23 -19.47 -3.99 -4.77
N SER A 24 -18.54 -4.93 -4.70
CA SER A 24 -18.84 -6.33 -4.41
C SER A 24 -19.42 -6.51 -3.01
N ALA A 25 -18.86 -5.84 -2.00
CA ALA A 25 -19.36 -5.87 -0.63
C ALA A 25 -20.78 -5.29 -0.54
N SER A 26 -21.07 -4.21 -1.27
CA SER A 26 -22.42 -3.64 -1.37
C SER A 26 -23.42 -4.62 -2.00
N LEU A 27 -23.05 -5.27 -3.11
CA LEU A 27 -23.90 -6.25 -3.79
C LEU A 27 -24.19 -7.49 -2.93
N LEU A 28 -23.24 -7.87 -2.07
CA LEU A 28 -23.37 -9.00 -1.13
C LEU A 28 -24.05 -8.60 0.19
N GLY A 29 -24.47 -7.35 0.37
CA GLY A 29 -25.11 -6.88 1.59
C GLY A 29 -24.18 -6.89 2.82
N MET A 30 -22.87 -6.78 2.62
CA MET A 30 -21.91 -6.74 3.72
C MET A 30 -22.02 -5.43 4.48
N GLU A 31 -22.39 -5.50 5.76
CA GLU A 31 -22.52 -4.32 6.62
C GLU A 31 -21.18 -3.62 6.91
N ASN A 32 -20.07 -4.35 6.88
CA ASN A 32 -18.73 -3.84 7.24
C ASN A 32 -17.68 -4.10 6.14
N ALA A 33 -17.86 -3.47 4.98
CA ALA A 33 -16.88 -3.52 3.88
C ALA A 33 -15.50 -2.94 4.26
N SER A 34 -15.42 -2.10 5.29
CA SER A 34 -14.18 -1.49 5.80
C SER A 34 -13.13 -2.52 6.25
N ASN A 35 -13.57 -3.68 6.72
CA ASN A 35 -12.67 -4.77 7.15
C ASN A 35 -11.84 -5.35 6.00
N LEU A 36 -12.24 -5.14 4.75
CA LEU A 36 -11.50 -5.59 3.57
C LEU A 36 -10.30 -4.69 3.26
N ASN A 37 -10.27 -3.45 3.79
CA ASN A 37 -9.25 -2.46 3.45
C ASN A 37 -7.84 -2.94 3.83
N THR A 38 -7.62 -3.26 5.11
CA THR A 38 -6.29 -3.63 5.62
C THR A 38 -5.71 -4.88 4.92
N PRO A 39 -6.48 -5.98 4.72
CA PRO A 39 -5.99 -7.13 3.95
C PRO A 39 -5.65 -6.79 2.49
N ILE A 40 -6.47 -5.98 1.81
CA ILE A 40 -6.22 -5.53 0.44
C ILE A 40 -4.94 -4.70 0.38
N LEU A 41 -4.81 -3.71 1.28
CA LEU A 41 -3.65 -2.84 1.36
C LEU A 41 -2.37 -3.66 1.62
N PHE A 42 -2.42 -4.62 2.53
CA PHE A 42 -1.31 -5.53 2.80
C PHE A 42 -0.95 -6.38 1.57
N GLY A 43 -1.94 -7.01 0.92
CA GLY A 43 -1.69 -7.86 -0.25
C GLY A 43 -1.10 -7.09 -1.43
N ILE A 44 -1.66 -5.92 -1.74
CA ILE A 44 -1.19 -5.08 -2.85
C ILE A 44 0.20 -4.51 -2.55
N SER A 45 0.41 -3.97 -1.34
CA SER A 45 1.73 -3.48 -0.96
C SER A 45 2.77 -4.60 -1.02
N TYR A 46 2.49 -5.78 -0.46
CA TYR A 46 3.40 -6.93 -0.54
C TYR A 46 3.74 -7.27 -1.99
N TRP A 47 2.75 -7.40 -2.85
CA TRP A 47 2.95 -7.71 -4.26
C TRP A 47 3.78 -6.66 -5.00
N VAL A 48 3.54 -5.36 -4.75
CA VAL A 48 4.25 -4.28 -5.45
C VAL A 48 5.69 -4.13 -4.93
N PHE A 49 5.92 -4.22 -3.62
CA PHE A 49 7.27 -4.25 -3.02
C PHE A 49 8.08 -5.46 -3.50
N TYR A 50 7.45 -6.64 -3.54
CA TYR A 50 8.05 -7.85 -4.09
C TYR A 50 8.40 -7.67 -5.57
N SER A 51 7.45 -7.19 -6.38
CA SER A 51 7.65 -6.92 -7.80
C SER A 51 8.77 -5.92 -8.07
N TYR A 52 8.93 -4.90 -7.21
CA TYR A 52 10.01 -3.93 -7.30
C TYR A 52 11.36 -4.59 -7.07
N THR A 53 11.49 -5.29 -5.93
CA THR A 53 12.70 -6.02 -5.54
C THR A 53 13.09 -7.02 -6.61
N ASN A 54 12.15 -7.84 -7.08
CA ASN A 54 12.39 -8.86 -8.09
C ASN A 54 12.75 -8.25 -9.46
N LYS A 55 12.11 -7.16 -9.90
CA LYS A 55 12.47 -6.54 -11.18
C LYS A 55 13.83 -5.83 -11.16
N ASN A 56 14.26 -5.33 -10.00
CA ASN A 56 15.52 -4.62 -9.87
C ASN A 56 16.67 -5.50 -9.39
N GLN A 57 16.39 -6.76 -9.02
CA GLN A 57 17.36 -7.75 -8.55
C GLN A 57 18.23 -7.21 -7.38
N ARG A 58 17.64 -6.40 -6.51
CA ARG A 58 18.31 -5.82 -5.33
C ARG A 58 17.35 -5.59 -4.18
N ILE A 59 17.84 -5.68 -2.95
CA ILE A 59 17.06 -5.42 -1.74
C ILE A 59 16.79 -3.91 -1.60
N ILE A 60 15.60 -3.58 -1.10
CA ILE A 60 15.17 -2.21 -0.82
C ILE A 60 15.78 -1.75 0.52
N GLU A 61 16.75 -0.83 0.48
CA GLU A 61 17.46 -0.37 1.67
C GLU A 61 17.71 1.13 1.73
N LYS A 62 18.25 1.58 2.87
CA LYS A 62 18.70 2.95 3.13
C LYS A 62 17.66 3.99 2.71
N GLN A 63 18.05 4.94 1.87
CA GLN A 63 17.18 5.99 1.37
C GLN A 63 16.08 5.43 0.45
N GLU A 64 16.36 4.41 -0.36
CA GLU A 64 15.37 3.83 -1.28
C GLU A 64 14.16 3.28 -0.52
N LYS A 65 14.39 2.63 0.62
CA LYS A 65 13.34 2.17 1.54
C LYS A 65 12.36 3.29 1.88
N TRP A 66 12.88 4.42 2.36
CA TRP A 66 12.05 5.54 2.79
C TRP A 66 11.28 6.15 1.62
N HIS A 67 11.89 6.26 0.44
CA HIS A 67 11.18 6.77 -0.75
C HIS A 67 10.00 5.86 -1.13
N LEU A 68 10.20 4.53 -1.16
CA LEU A 68 9.12 3.62 -1.57
C LEU A 68 7.99 3.55 -0.55
N ILE A 69 8.32 3.58 0.75
CA ILE A 69 7.32 3.65 1.82
C ILE A 69 6.51 4.94 1.73
N LEU A 70 7.17 6.09 1.58
CA LEU A 70 6.48 7.38 1.46
C LEU A 70 5.64 7.48 0.19
N LEU A 71 6.10 6.90 -0.93
CA LEU A 71 5.32 6.83 -2.16
C LEU A 71 4.08 5.92 -2.01
N ALA A 72 4.21 4.78 -1.34
CA ALA A 72 3.05 3.91 -1.04
C ALA A 72 2.05 4.64 -0.13
N LEU A 73 2.54 5.33 0.90
CA LEU A 73 1.71 6.13 1.81
C LEU A 73 0.99 7.27 1.08
N LEU A 74 1.68 8.00 0.20
CA LEU A 74 1.06 9.03 -0.63
C LEU A 74 -0.03 8.43 -1.54
N GLY A 75 0.23 7.27 -2.15
CA GLY A 75 -0.75 6.57 -2.97
C GLY A 75 -1.99 6.13 -2.19
N ASP A 76 -1.81 5.68 -0.95
CA ASP A 76 -2.90 5.30 -0.05
C ASP A 76 -3.74 6.51 0.38
N VAL A 77 -3.10 7.65 0.70
CA VAL A 77 -3.80 8.91 0.99
C VAL A 77 -4.61 9.39 -0.21
N ILE A 78 -4.01 9.38 -1.42
CA ILE A 78 -4.71 9.75 -2.66
C ILE A 78 -5.93 8.85 -2.86
N THR A 79 -5.80 7.55 -2.66
CA THR A 79 -6.90 6.59 -2.79
C THR A 79 -8.01 6.87 -1.79
N THR A 80 -7.65 7.13 -0.54
CA THR A 80 -8.58 7.46 0.55
C THR A 80 -9.36 8.74 0.25
N ILE A 81 -8.71 9.78 -0.25
CA ILE A 81 -9.38 11.03 -0.64
C ILE A 81 -10.28 10.78 -1.85
N LEU A 82 -9.74 10.14 -2.90
CA LEU A 82 -10.44 9.93 -4.17
C LEU A 82 -11.73 9.12 -4.00
N LEU A 83 -11.72 8.10 -3.15
CA LEU A 83 -12.87 7.21 -2.94
C LEU A 83 -13.70 7.56 -1.70
N GLY A 84 -13.05 8.06 -0.65
CA GLY A 84 -13.72 8.45 0.59
C GLY A 84 -14.52 9.74 0.46
N THR A 85 -14.01 10.75 -0.26
CA THR A 85 -14.71 12.03 -0.40
C THR A 85 -16.07 11.89 -1.09
N PRO A 86 -16.21 11.24 -2.27
CA PRO A 86 -17.51 11.05 -2.91
C PRO A 86 -18.48 10.26 -2.03
N THR A 87 -17.99 9.22 -1.35
CA THR A 87 -18.79 8.39 -0.44
C THR A 87 -19.34 9.22 0.71
N MET A 88 -18.53 10.06 1.36
CA MET A 88 -18.99 10.92 2.44
C MET A 88 -19.99 11.97 1.97
N LEU A 89 -19.75 12.59 0.82
CA LEU A 89 -20.68 13.57 0.24
C LEU A 89 -22.04 12.94 -0.08
N ALA A 90 -22.05 11.75 -0.69
CA ALA A 90 -23.28 11.04 -1.01
C ALA A 90 -24.09 10.70 0.25
N ASN A 91 -23.42 10.34 1.34
CA ASN A 91 -24.04 9.96 2.61
C ASN A 91 -24.24 11.13 3.58
N HIS A 92 -23.98 12.38 3.17
CA HIS A 92 -24.12 13.58 4.00
C HIS A 92 -23.27 13.51 5.29
N ILE A 93 -22.16 12.78 5.25
CA ILE A 93 -21.22 12.65 6.35
C ILE A 93 -20.23 13.82 6.31
N PRO A 94 -20.02 14.54 7.43
CA PRO A 94 -19.07 15.65 7.46
C PRO A 94 -17.64 15.24 7.08
N LEU A 95 -17.03 15.98 6.14
CA LEU A 95 -15.68 15.68 5.62
C LEU A 95 -14.57 15.74 6.68
N HIS A 96 -14.78 16.41 7.81
CA HIS A 96 -13.78 16.44 8.88
C HIS A 96 -13.54 15.03 9.48
N PHE A 97 -14.52 14.12 9.39
CA PHE A 97 -14.30 12.72 9.77
C PHE A 97 -13.30 12.01 8.85
N LEU A 98 -13.19 12.41 7.58
CA LEU A 98 -12.13 11.90 6.69
C LEU A 98 -10.75 12.33 7.18
N LEU A 99 -10.62 13.57 7.63
CA LEU A 99 -9.36 14.11 8.16
C LEU A 99 -8.95 13.40 9.45
N VAL A 100 -9.90 13.17 10.36
CA VAL A 100 -9.67 12.38 11.58
C VAL A 100 -9.28 10.94 11.22
N GLY A 101 -9.98 10.32 10.26
CA GLY A 101 -9.66 9.00 9.74
C GLY A 101 -8.24 8.92 9.19
N LEU A 102 -7.84 9.88 8.35
CA LEU A 102 -6.49 9.99 7.81
C LEU A 102 -5.43 10.20 8.90
N LEU A 103 -5.71 11.03 9.91
CA LEU A 103 -4.77 11.28 11.01
C LEU A 103 -4.43 9.98 11.77
N ILE A 104 -5.40 9.08 11.91
CA ILE A 104 -5.23 7.77 12.56
C ILE A 104 -4.65 6.74 11.58
N SER A 105 -5.15 6.68 10.34
CA SER A 105 -4.77 5.65 9.39
C SER A 105 -3.37 5.83 8.84
N ILE A 106 -2.90 7.07 8.63
CA ILE A 106 -1.56 7.36 8.11
C ILE A 106 -0.45 6.70 8.95
N PRO A 107 -0.36 6.90 10.28
CA PRO A 107 0.67 6.24 11.07
C PRO A 107 0.51 4.72 11.10
N LEU A 108 -0.72 4.19 11.11
CA LEU A 108 -0.96 2.75 11.07
C LEU A 108 -0.53 2.12 9.74
N HIS A 109 -0.88 2.73 8.61
CA HIS A 109 -0.52 2.28 7.27
C HIS A 109 0.98 2.44 7.03
N PHE A 110 1.62 3.48 7.58
CA PHE A 110 3.07 3.60 7.60
C PHE A 110 3.75 2.41 8.29
N LEU A 111 3.27 2.00 9.47
CA LEU A 111 3.75 0.80 10.16
C LEU A 111 3.50 -0.47 9.35
N LEU A 112 2.35 -0.58 8.68
CA LEU A 112 2.04 -1.68 7.77
C LEU A 112 3.05 -1.75 6.62
N PHE A 113 3.38 -0.64 5.96
CA PHE A 113 4.36 -0.62 4.88
C PHE A 113 5.78 -0.96 5.36
N LEU A 114 6.15 -0.56 6.57
CA LEU A 114 7.40 -1.00 7.20
C LEU A 114 7.42 -2.53 7.39
N ALA A 115 6.34 -3.09 7.92
CA ALA A 115 6.21 -4.54 8.12
C ALA A 115 6.25 -5.29 6.78
N VAL A 116 5.58 -4.77 5.75
CA VAL A 116 5.59 -5.34 4.39
C VAL A 116 6.99 -5.32 3.79
N ASN A 117 7.70 -4.19 3.85
CA ASN A 117 9.07 -4.10 3.36
C ASN A 117 9.99 -5.10 4.08
N PHE A 118 9.86 -5.22 5.40
CA PHE A 118 10.62 -6.20 6.18
C PHE A 118 10.30 -7.65 5.75
N GLY A 119 9.01 -7.98 5.58
CA GLY A 119 8.56 -9.29 5.13
C GLY A 119 9.06 -9.63 3.72
N VAL A 120 8.99 -8.69 2.78
CA VAL A 120 9.51 -8.84 1.42
C VAL A 120 11.02 -9.04 1.44
N LYS A 121 11.78 -8.22 2.19
CA LYS A 121 13.23 -8.39 2.33
C LYS A 121 13.57 -9.79 2.84
N LYS A 122 12.94 -10.23 3.93
CA LYS A 122 13.16 -11.55 4.53
C LYS A 122 12.87 -12.69 3.54
N MET A 123 11.76 -12.61 2.82
CA MET A 123 11.40 -13.58 1.78
C MET A 123 12.43 -13.62 0.65
N MET A 124 12.87 -12.45 0.18
CA MET A 124 13.79 -12.34 -0.95
C MET A 124 15.19 -12.85 -0.63
N LEU A 125 15.68 -12.60 0.57
CA LEU A 125 16.95 -13.18 1.03
C LEU A 125 16.87 -14.71 1.17
N LYS A 126 15.72 -15.25 1.61
CA LYS A 126 15.50 -16.70 1.67
C LYS A 126 15.46 -17.35 0.28
N GLN A 127 14.83 -16.69 -0.69
CA GLN A 127 14.69 -17.21 -2.06
C GLN A 127 15.97 -17.04 -2.88
N ASN A 128 16.71 -15.95 -2.66
CA ASN A 128 17.92 -15.61 -3.40
C ASN A 128 19.05 -15.18 -2.44
N PRO A 129 19.77 -16.13 -1.82
CA PRO A 129 20.82 -15.83 -0.84
C PRO A 129 21.93 -14.94 -1.40
N LYS A 130 22.19 -14.98 -2.71
CA LYS A 130 23.20 -14.14 -3.38
C LYS A 130 22.95 -12.63 -3.22
N LEU A 131 21.72 -12.22 -2.92
CA LEU A 131 21.37 -10.83 -2.67
C LEU A 131 21.92 -10.29 -1.35
N SER A 132 22.32 -11.15 -0.39
CA SER A 132 22.98 -10.73 0.86
C SER A 132 24.37 -10.14 0.62
N ASN A 133 25.06 -10.58 -0.43
CA ASN A 133 26.44 -10.15 -0.69
C ASN A 133 26.51 -8.72 -1.26
N HIS A 134 25.41 -8.22 -1.85
CA HIS A 134 25.29 -6.82 -2.25
C HIS A 134 25.00 -5.89 -1.05
N GLU A 135 24.49 -6.42 0.07
CA GLU A 135 24.21 -5.68 1.31
C GLU A 135 25.51 -5.21 1.98
N GLN A 136 26.61 -5.97 1.82
CA GLN A 136 27.93 -5.64 2.39
C GLN A 136 28.76 -4.66 1.53
N ALA A 137 28.35 -4.44 0.28
CA ALA A 137 29.12 -3.66 -0.70
C ALA A 137 28.57 -2.25 -0.99
N SER A 138 27.40 -1.89 -0.45
CA SER A 138 26.74 -0.58 -0.62
C SER A 138 26.71 0.19 0.68
#